data_AF-A0A090TFD9-F1
#
_entry.id   AF-A0A090TFD9-F1
#
_cell.length_a   1.000
_cell.length_b   1.000
_cell.length_c   1.000
_cell.angle_alpha   90.00
_cell.angle_beta   90.00
_cell.angle_gamma   90.00
#
_symmetry.space_group_name_H-M   'P 1'
#
loop_
_entity.id
_entity.type
_entity.pdbx_description
1 polymer ?
#
loop_
_entity_poly.entity_id
_entity_poly.type
_entity_poly.pdbx_seq_one_letter_code
_entity_poly.pdbx_strand_id
1 'polypeptide(L)' 'MFCQFPEGVQWGEDEDDVAKMVIGIAAQGDEHIQVITAITNSLDDDEAVECLKSTTNAEDVLRILSGK' A
#
# COMPACT_ATOMS: atom_id res chain seq x y z
N MET A 1 5.33 -4.55 -6.38
CA MET A 1 5.61 -5.43 -5.23
C MET A 1 4.82 -4.90 -4.05
N PHE A 2 4.18 -5.77 -3.26
CA PHE A 2 3.40 -5.37 -2.09
C PHE A 2 3.85 -6.22 -0.89
N CYS A 3 4.25 -5.57 0.20
CA CYS A 3 4.75 -6.21 1.41
C CYS A 3 4.04 -5.62 2.63
N GLN A 4 3.48 -6.48 3.49
CA GLN A 4 2.95 -6.08 4.79
C GLN A 4 3.95 -6.42 5.90
N PHE A 5 4.03 -5.52 6.88
CA PHE A 5 4.83 -5.65 8.09
C PHE A 5 3.90 -5.39 9.29
N PRO A 6 3.18 -6.41 9.80
CA PRO A 6 2.25 -6.22 10.91
C PRO A 6 2.91 -5.64 12.17
N GLU A 7 4.15 -6.04 12.43
CA GLU A 7 5.01 -5.53 13.52
C GLU A 7 5.63 -4.17 13.19
N GLY A 8 5.52 -3.72 11.94
CA GLY A 8 6.11 -2.49 11.44
C GLY A 8 7.59 -2.63 11.08
N VAL A 9 8.06 -1.75 10.19
CA VAL A 9 9.49 -1.58 9.87
C VAL A 9 9.86 -0.11 9.98
N GLN A 10 10.98 0.19 10.63
CA GLN A 10 11.52 1.54 10.69
C GLN A 10 11.80 2.05 9.28
N TRP A 11 11.16 3.16 8.92
CA TRP A 11 11.22 3.72 7.58
C TRP A 11 11.84 5.13 7.56
N GLY A 12 11.58 5.93 8.59
CA GLY A 12 12.17 7.26 8.76
C GLY A 12 13.36 7.29 9.71
N GLU A 13 13.88 8.50 9.92
CA GLU A 13 14.97 8.76 10.87
C GLU A 13 14.47 8.74 12.32
N ASP A 14 13.20 9.10 12.54
CA ASP A 14 12.55 9.13 13.86
C ASP A 14 11.95 7.76 14.23
N GLU A 15 12.07 7.33 15.49
CA GLU A 15 11.58 6.02 15.98
C GLU A 15 10.08 5.79 15.80
N ASP A 16 9.31 6.87 15.59
CA ASP A 16 7.87 6.82 15.35
C ASP A 16 7.50 6.61 13.87
N ASP A 17 8.47 6.76 12.94
CA ASP A 17 8.27 6.58 11.50
C ASP A 17 8.34 5.10 11.10
N VAL A 18 7.32 4.36 11.52
CA VAL A 18 7.19 2.92 11.30
C VAL A 18 6.19 2.61 10.19
N ALA A 19 6.67 2.05 9.09
CA ALA A 19 5.83 1.58 8.00
C ALA A 19 5.26 0.18 8.31
N LYS A 20 3.93 0.03 8.30
CA LYS A 20 3.26 -1.29 8.40
C LYS A 20 2.99 -1.94 7.05
N MET A 21 3.15 -1.19 5.97
CA MET A 21 2.89 -1.64 4.61
C MET A 21 3.82 -0.89 3.65
N VAL A 22 4.41 -1.61 2.71
CA VAL A 22 5.32 -1.06 1.71
C VAL A 22 4.89 -1.53 0.33
N ILE A 23 4.73 -0.58 -0.58
CA ILE A 23 4.33 -0.84 -1.96
C ILE A 23 5.45 -0.37 -2.88
N GLY A 24 6.19 -1.32 -3.44
CA GLY A 24 7.19 -1.07 -4.46
C GLY A 24 6.54 -0.88 -5.82
N ILE A 25 6.62 0.33 -6.36
CA ILE A 25 6.08 0.68 -7.68
C ILE A 25 7.23 0.71 -8.68
N ALA A 26 7.10 -0.06 -9.75
CA ALA A 26 8.01 -0.03 -10.88
C ALA A 26 7.16 0.22 -12.14
N ALA A 27 7.29 1.40 -12.73
CA ALA A 27 6.62 1.77 -13.98
C ALA A 27 7.63 2.41 -14.93
N GLN A 28 7.35 2.33 -16.23
CA GLN A 28 8.23 2.84 -17.29
C GLN A 28 7.75 4.24 -17.74
N GLY A 29 8.64 5.23 -17.81
CA GLY A 29 8.25 6.62 -18.13
C GLY A 29 7.35 7.23 -17.05
N ASP A 30 6.45 8.17 -17.37
CA ASP A 30 5.57 8.89 -16.43
C ASP A 30 4.36 8.07 -15.90
N GLU A 31 4.26 6.78 -16.25
CA GLU A 31 3.12 5.93 -15.86
C GLU A 31 3.08 5.62 -14.35
N HIS A 32 4.16 5.88 -13.61
CA HIS A 32 4.20 5.68 -12.15
C HIS A 32 3.19 6.57 -11.42
N ILE A 33 2.95 7.79 -11.91
CA ILE A 33 2.02 8.72 -11.27
C ILE A 33 0.60 8.15 -11.27
N GLN A 34 0.16 7.53 -12.36
CA GLN A 34 -1.19 6.95 -12.44
C GLN A 34 -1.37 5.78 -11.47
N VAL A 35 -0.34 4.94 -11.33
CA VAL A 35 -0.35 3.83 -10.36
C VAL A 35 -0.38 4.35 -8.93
N ILE A 36 0.44 5.37 -8.62
CA ILE A 36 0.43 6.03 -7.31
C ILE A 36 -0.96 6.62 -7.02
N THR A 37 -1.55 7.38 -7.94
CA THR A 37 -2.86 8.01 -7.73
C THR A 37 -3.98 6.99 -7.54
N ALA A 38 -3.98 5.88 -8.27
CA ALA A 38 -4.95 4.80 -8.07
C ALA A 38 -4.82 4.20 -6.66
N ILE A 39 -3.59 3.95 -6.23
CA ILE A 39 -3.30 3.44 -4.88
C ILE A 39 -3.75 4.46 -3.82
N THR A 40 -3.37 5.74 -3.95
CA THR A 40 -3.74 6.78 -2.97
C THR A 40 -5.26 6.95 -2.88
N ASN A 41 -5.98 6.90 -4.00
CA ASN A 41 -7.44 6.98 -4.00
C ASN A 41 -8.09 5.76 -3.33
N SER A 42 -7.56 4.55 -3.56
CA SER A 42 -8.04 3.34 -2.89
C SER A 42 -7.69 3.29 -1.40
N LEU A 43 -6.64 4.01 -0.97
CA LEU A 43 -6.22 4.14 0.42
C LEU A 43 -6.90 5.30 1.17
N ASP A 44 -7.74 6.10 0.50
CA ASP A 44 -8.55 7.16 1.13
C ASP A 44 -9.74 6.57 1.93
N ASP A 45 -10.05 5.29 1.70
CA ASP A 45 -11.05 4.54 2.45
C ASP A 45 -10.42 3.84 3.66
N ASP A 46 -10.78 4.29 4.87
CA ASP A 46 -10.32 3.70 6.14
C ASP A 46 -10.62 2.19 6.24
N GLU A 47 -11.75 1.70 5.71
CA GLU A 47 -12.05 0.26 5.68
C GLU A 47 -11.09 -0.49 4.76
N ALA A 48 -10.76 0.09 3.61
CA ALA A 48 -9.81 -0.49 2.67
C ALA A 48 -8.41 -0.58 3.28
N VAL A 49 -7.98 0.44 4.02
CA VAL A 49 -6.70 0.47 4.72
C VAL A 49 -6.63 -0.59 5.82
N GLU A 50 -7.66 -0.72 6.66
CA GLU A 50 -7.70 -1.74 7.71
C GLU A 50 -7.74 -3.17 7.14
N CYS A 51 -8.46 -3.35 6.02
CA CYS A 51 -8.45 -4.61 5.28
C CYS A 51 -7.04 -4.89 4.73
N LEU A 52 -6.38 -3.91 4.12
CA LEU A 52 -5.02 -4.06 3.60
C LEU A 52 -3.96 -4.30 4.66
N LYS A 53 -4.17 -3.89 5.92
CA LYS A 53 -3.25 -4.17 7.04
C LYS A 53 -3.37 -5.59 7.59
N SER A 54 -4.56 -6.18 7.51
CA SER A 54 -4.89 -7.46 8.15
C SER A 54 -5.08 -8.61 7.17
N THR A 55 -5.33 -8.30 5.90
CA THR A 55 -5.61 -9.31 4.88
C THR A 55 -4.37 -10.14 4.59
N THR A 56 -4.53 -11.46 4.64
CA THR A 56 -3.53 -12.43 4.20
C THR A 56 -3.76 -12.88 2.77
N ASN A 57 -4.78 -12.35 2.09
CA ASN A 57 -5.18 -12.75 0.75
C ASN A 57 -4.71 -11.72 -0.30
N ALA A 58 -3.87 -12.19 -1.23
CA ALA A 58 -3.36 -11.36 -2.31
C ALA A 58 -4.46 -10.86 -3.27
N GLU A 59 -5.57 -11.59 -3.43
CA GLU A 59 -6.69 -11.15 -4.28
C GLU A 59 -7.42 -9.93 -3.70
N ASP A 60 -7.58 -9.86 -2.38
CA ASP A 60 -8.20 -8.71 -1.71
C ASP A 60 -7.35 -7.46 -1.87
N VAL A 61 -6.03 -7.61 -1.75
CA VAL A 61 -5.08 -6.52 -2.02
C VAL A 61 -5.23 -6.03 -3.46
N LEU A 62 -5.24 -6.94 -4.44
CA LEU A 62 -5.38 -6.58 -5.85
C LEU A 62 -6.72 -5.91 -6.14
N ARG A 63 -7.81 -6.37 -5.53
CA ARG A 63 -9.15 -5.78 -5.68
C ARG A 63 -9.18 -4.33 -5.20
N ILE A 64 -8.68 -4.10 -3.99
CA ILE A 64 -8.61 -2.76 -3.38
C ILE A 64 -7.74 -1.83 -4.24
N LEU A 65 -6.53 -2.27 -4.61
CA LEU A 65 -5.60 -1.45 -5.39
C LEU A 65 -6.04 -1.23 -6.85
N SER A 66 -6.92 -2.08 -7.39
CA SER A 66 -7.46 -1.92 -8.75
C SER A 66 -8.71 -1.02 -8.81
N GLY A 67 -9.20 -0.54 -7.67
CA GLY A 67 -10.39 0.32 -7.59
C GLY A 67 -11.67 -0.33 -8.13
N LYS A 68 -11.79 -1.67 -8.00
CA LYS A 68 -12.95 -2.46 -8.45
C LYS A 68 -13.76 -3.02 -7.30
#